data_AF-A0A930EA07-F1
#
_entry.id   AF-A0A930EA07-F1
#
_cell.length_a   1.000
_cell.length_b   1.000
_cell.length_c   1.000
_cell.angle_alpha   90.00
_cell.angle_beta   90.00
_cell.angle_gamma   90.00
#
_symmetry.space_group_name_H-M   'P 1'
#
loop_
_entity.id
_entity.type
_entity.pdbx_description
1 polymer ?
#
loop_
_entity_poly.entity_id
_entity_poly.type
_entity_poly.pdbx_seq_one_letter_code
_entity_poly.pdbx_strand_id
1 'polypeptide(L)'
;MKKLLLGLTAALFLVACGGAKEEAKTDSKAAEKPAKVEKLVVGATPVPHQELLELVKDDLKAEGVDLEIVTFNDYIQPNKLLGTKELDANFFQHIPYMEEFGKSNNLDLVSVGSVHVEPMAVYSKKIKNINDLKNGDTILIPNDPTNGGRALILLDKAGVIKLKDNKKLDSTIADIAENPKNIKFTALAPEQLAPRLEEVTAAVINANFALDAKLSFKDDTILVEDKDSP
;
A
#
# COMPACT_ATOMS: atom_id res chain seq x y z
N MET A 1 -2.13 -26.32 -55.14
CA MET A 1 -1.67 -27.53 -55.86
C MET A 1 -0.14 -27.58 -55.85
N LYS A 2 0.42 -28.73 -55.46
CA LYS A 2 1.82 -29.22 -55.67
C LYS A 2 2.93 -28.44 -54.93
N LYS A 3 3.43 -28.98 -53.80
CA LYS A 3 4.54 -29.97 -53.66
C LYS A 3 5.91 -29.32 -53.92
N LEU A 4 6.71 -29.12 -52.87
CA LEU A 4 7.82 -30.00 -52.43
C LEU A 4 9.02 -29.94 -53.38
N LEU A 5 10.21 -29.52 -52.93
CA LEU A 5 11.40 -30.38 -53.03
C LEU A 5 12.55 -29.87 -52.14
N LEU A 6 12.95 -30.78 -51.26
CA LEU A 6 14.18 -30.85 -50.48
C LEU A 6 15.40 -30.90 -51.42
N GLY A 7 16.45 -30.14 -51.12
CA GLY A 7 17.75 -30.23 -51.78
C GLY A 7 18.86 -30.36 -50.74
N LEU A 8 19.20 -31.60 -50.39
CA LEU A 8 20.37 -31.97 -49.58
C LEU A 8 21.55 -32.15 -50.55
N THR A 9 22.68 -31.49 -50.34
CA THR A 9 23.96 -31.93 -50.89
C THR A 9 25.07 -31.66 -49.91
N ALA A 10 25.66 -32.75 -49.42
CA ALA A 10 26.83 -32.78 -48.56
C ALA A 10 28.10 -32.80 -49.41
N ALA A 11 29.12 -32.07 -48.97
CA ALA A 11 30.53 -32.23 -49.32
C ALA A 11 31.35 -31.36 -48.34
N LEU A 12 32.53 -31.70 -47.84
CA LEU A 12 33.35 -32.91 -47.78
C LEU A 12 34.41 -32.56 -46.70
N PHE A 13 34.85 -33.52 -45.90
CA PHE A 13 35.86 -33.30 -44.85
C PHE A 13 37.22 -32.89 -45.46
N LEU A 14 37.88 -31.90 -44.84
CA LEU A 14 39.33 -31.70 -44.91
C LEU A 14 39.87 -31.59 -43.49
N VAL A 15 40.41 -32.71 -43.00
CA VAL A 15 41.30 -32.75 -41.84
C VAL A 15 42.71 -32.53 -42.37
N ALA A 16 43.32 -31.40 -42.01
CA ALA A 16 44.74 -31.16 -42.22
C ALA A 16 45.42 -31.02 -40.85
N CYS A 17 46.17 -32.04 -40.47
CA CYS A 17 47.15 -31.99 -39.38
C CYS A 17 48.40 -31.23 -39.84
N GLY A 18 48.98 -30.40 -38.96
CA GLY A 18 50.40 -30.04 -39.04
C GLY A 18 50.70 -28.59 -38.72
N GLY A 19 51.19 -28.34 -37.50
CA GLY A 19 51.80 -27.06 -37.14
C GLY A 19 51.82 -26.83 -35.64
N ALA A 20 52.83 -27.38 -34.96
CA ALA A 20 53.13 -27.06 -33.56
C ALA A 20 53.47 -25.57 -33.43
N LYS A 21 52.59 -24.82 -32.77
CA LYS A 21 52.86 -23.49 -32.23
C LYS A 21 52.44 -23.53 -30.76
N GLU A 22 53.40 -23.31 -29.86
CA GLU A 22 53.12 -23.00 -28.47
C GLU A 22 52.30 -21.71 -28.42
N GLU A 23 50.99 -21.85 -28.19
CA GLU A 23 50.13 -20.75 -27.79
C GLU A 23 50.18 -20.65 -26.26
N ALA A 24 50.64 -19.49 -25.78
CA ALA A 24 50.49 -19.08 -24.40
C ALA A 24 49.02 -19.21 -24.00
N LYS A 25 48.73 -20.03 -22.98
CA LYS A 25 47.43 -20.04 -22.30
C LYS A 25 47.23 -18.70 -21.62
N THR A 26 46.65 -17.74 -22.33
CA THR A 26 45.84 -16.70 -21.70
C THR A 26 44.62 -17.37 -21.10
N ASP A 27 44.59 -17.46 -19.77
CA ASP A 27 43.38 -17.73 -19.01
C ASP A 27 42.38 -16.60 -19.31
N SER A 28 41.58 -16.80 -20.35
CA SER A 28 40.37 -16.04 -20.60
C SER A 28 39.41 -16.36 -19.46
N LYS A 29 39.53 -15.59 -18.37
CA LYS A 29 38.51 -15.48 -17.34
C LYS A 29 37.22 -15.15 -18.07
N ALA A 30 36.33 -16.14 -18.20
CA ALA A 30 35.03 -15.94 -18.80
C ALA A 30 34.41 -14.74 -18.08
N ALA A 31 34.15 -13.66 -18.82
CA ALA A 31 33.40 -12.55 -18.27
C ALA A 31 32.08 -13.14 -17.80
N GLU A 32 31.86 -13.15 -16.48
CA GLU A 32 30.56 -13.44 -15.90
C GLU A 32 29.56 -12.57 -16.66
N LYS A 33 28.58 -13.21 -17.33
CA LYS A 33 27.40 -12.47 -17.79
C LYS A 33 26.89 -11.70 -16.57
N PRO A 34 26.68 -10.37 -16.67
CA PRO A 34 26.12 -9.64 -15.55
C PRO A 34 24.86 -10.36 -15.11
N ALA A 35 24.74 -10.61 -13.80
CA ALA A 35 23.52 -11.17 -13.22
C ALA A 35 22.34 -10.40 -13.79
N LYS A 36 21.36 -11.12 -14.35
CA LYS A 36 20.18 -10.49 -14.95
C LYS A 36 19.46 -9.76 -13.82
N VAL A 37 19.61 -8.43 -13.78
CA VAL A 37 18.91 -7.59 -12.83
C VAL A 37 17.42 -7.64 -13.18
N GLU A 38 16.60 -8.08 -12.25
CA GLU A 38 15.14 -8.13 -12.41
C GLU A 38 14.54 -6.83 -11.90
N LYS A 39 13.80 -6.12 -12.76
CA LYS A 39 13.12 -4.89 -12.38
C LYS A 39 11.87 -5.24 -11.58
N LEU A 40 11.66 -4.56 -10.46
CA LEU A 40 10.47 -4.67 -9.61
C LEU A 40 9.86 -3.29 -9.42
N VAL A 41 8.65 -3.06 -9.93
CA VAL A 41 7.92 -1.79 -9.83
C VAL A 41 6.87 -1.87 -8.72
N VAL A 42 7.07 -1.10 -7.65
CA VAL A 42 6.20 -1.11 -6.46
C VAL A 42 5.51 0.24 -6.27
N GLY A 43 4.18 0.24 -6.25
CA GLY A 43 3.40 1.41 -5.87
C GLY A 43 3.32 1.60 -4.36
N ALA A 44 3.57 2.79 -3.83
CA ALA A 44 3.53 3.06 -2.39
C ALA A 44 2.98 4.45 -2.07
N THR A 45 2.46 4.62 -0.84
CA THR A 45 2.21 5.98 -0.31
C THR A 45 3.49 6.57 0.30
N PRO A 46 3.62 7.91 0.44
CA PRO A 46 4.90 8.54 0.77
C PRO A 46 5.47 8.07 2.12
N VAL A 47 4.68 8.17 3.19
CA VAL A 47 5.13 7.86 4.55
C VAL A 47 4.17 6.86 5.19
N PRO A 48 4.65 5.78 5.84
CA PRO A 48 6.04 5.34 5.90
C PRO A 48 6.44 4.45 4.70
N HIS A 49 5.52 4.13 3.80
CA HIS A 49 5.69 3.00 2.88
C HIS A 49 6.83 3.17 1.87
N GLN A 50 6.91 4.32 1.19
CA GLN A 50 8.04 4.61 0.31
C GLN A 50 9.35 4.67 1.10
N GLU A 51 9.37 5.34 2.27
CA GLU A 51 10.58 5.41 3.11
C GLU A 51 11.10 4.02 3.49
N LEU A 52 10.20 3.09 3.86
CA LEU A 52 10.55 1.71 4.16
C LEU A 52 11.11 0.95 2.95
N LEU A 53 10.55 1.18 1.75
CA LEU A 53 11.06 0.60 0.51
C LEU A 53 12.43 1.16 0.13
N GLU A 54 12.68 2.43 0.40
CA GLU A 54 13.99 3.07 0.17
C GLU A 54 15.08 2.45 1.04
N LEU A 55 14.76 2.05 2.28
CA LEU A 55 15.73 1.42 3.20
C LEU A 55 16.29 0.09 2.67
N VAL A 56 15.50 -0.66 1.88
CA VAL A 56 15.89 -2.00 1.39
C VAL A 56 16.36 -1.99 -0.06
N LYS A 57 16.33 -0.83 -0.72
CA LYS A 57 16.61 -0.72 -2.16
C LYS A 57 18.02 -1.17 -2.55
N ASP A 58 19.03 -0.79 -1.77
CA ASP A 58 20.42 -1.17 -2.03
C ASP A 58 20.69 -2.65 -1.75
N ASP A 59 20.06 -3.21 -0.72
CA ASP A 59 20.14 -4.63 -0.38
C ASP A 59 19.53 -5.48 -1.52
N LEU A 60 18.33 -5.11 -1.99
CA LEU A 60 17.69 -5.75 -3.14
C LEU A 60 18.55 -5.67 -4.40
N LYS A 61 19.20 -4.52 -4.63
CA LYS A 61 20.10 -4.34 -5.78
C LYS A 61 21.32 -5.26 -5.69
N ALA A 62 21.87 -5.48 -4.50
CA ALA A 62 22.96 -6.43 -4.28
C ALA A 62 22.52 -7.89 -4.54
N GLU A 63 21.24 -8.19 -4.34
CA GLU A 63 20.61 -9.48 -4.67
C GLU A 63 20.15 -9.59 -6.15
N GLY A 64 20.35 -8.54 -6.95
CA GLY A 64 20.01 -8.54 -8.37
C GLY A 64 18.58 -8.09 -8.68
N VAL A 65 17.92 -7.36 -7.78
CA VAL A 65 16.59 -6.76 -7.98
C VAL A 65 16.72 -5.24 -8.06
N ASP A 66 16.27 -4.63 -9.17
CA ASP A 66 16.20 -3.17 -9.32
C ASP A 66 14.80 -2.68 -8.92
N LEU A 67 14.69 -2.17 -7.69
CA LEU A 67 13.44 -1.65 -7.13
C LEU A 67 13.15 -0.24 -7.66
N GLU A 68 12.11 -0.12 -8.47
CA GLU A 68 11.48 1.14 -8.87
C GLU A 68 10.26 1.41 -7.97
N ILE A 69 10.24 2.57 -7.32
CA ILE A 69 9.14 2.97 -6.43
C ILE A 69 8.31 4.02 -7.17
N VAL A 70 6.99 3.80 -7.22
CA VAL A 70 6.02 4.74 -7.79
C VAL A 70 5.14 5.28 -6.66
N THR A 71 5.20 6.58 -6.41
CA THR A 71 4.52 7.21 -5.27
C THR A 71 3.10 7.65 -5.62
N PHE A 72 2.15 7.35 -4.74
CA PHE A 72 0.74 7.72 -4.86
C PHE A 72 0.24 8.45 -3.62
N ASN A 73 -0.64 9.43 -3.81
CA ASN A 73 -1.21 10.23 -2.72
C ASN A 73 -2.67 9.83 -2.40
N ASP A 74 -3.12 8.70 -2.92
CA ASP A 74 -4.46 8.15 -2.74
C ASP A 74 -4.40 6.62 -2.64
N TYR A 75 -5.52 6.01 -2.22
CA TYR A 75 -5.64 4.57 -2.02
C TYR A 75 -6.20 3.80 -3.23
N ILE A 76 -6.62 4.49 -4.28
CA ILE A 76 -7.32 3.91 -5.43
C ILE A 76 -6.32 3.54 -6.53
N GLN A 77 -5.43 4.45 -6.90
CA GLN A 77 -4.50 4.26 -8.03
C GLN A 77 -3.55 3.08 -7.86
N PRO A 78 -2.94 2.82 -6.68
CA PRO A 78 -2.01 1.70 -6.55
C PRO A 78 -2.64 0.34 -6.88
N ASN A 79 -3.91 0.11 -6.53
CA ASN A 79 -4.61 -1.13 -6.85
C ASN A 79 -5.04 -1.18 -8.33
N LYS A 80 -5.47 -0.06 -8.92
CA LYS A 80 -5.83 -0.01 -10.35
C LYS A 80 -4.64 -0.33 -11.24
N LEU A 81 -3.48 0.27 -10.96
CA LEU A 81 -2.28 0.07 -11.76
C LEU A 81 -1.63 -1.31 -11.55
N LEU A 82 -1.82 -1.90 -10.37
CA LEU A 82 -1.51 -3.33 -10.17
C LEU A 82 -2.43 -4.22 -11.02
N GLY A 83 -3.72 -3.91 -11.07
CA GLY A 83 -4.70 -4.63 -11.91
C GLY A 83 -4.42 -4.54 -13.42
N THR A 84 -3.84 -3.44 -13.90
CA THR A 84 -3.41 -3.27 -15.30
C THR A 84 -2.01 -3.79 -15.59
N LYS A 85 -1.30 -4.33 -14.57
CA LYS A 85 0.09 -4.80 -14.64
C LYS A 85 1.11 -3.70 -14.98
N GLU A 86 0.78 -2.46 -14.64
CA GLU A 86 1.73 -1.34 -14.66
C GLU A 86 2.62 -1.33 -13.40
N LEU A 87 2.15 -1.96 -12.33
CA LEU A 87 2.92 -2.26 -11.13
C LEU A 87 3.06 -3.78 -10.97
N ASP A 88 4.17 -4.24 -10.41
CA ASP A 88 4.38 -5.63 -10.02
C ASP A 88 3.82 -5.92 -8.61
N ALA A 89 3.86 -4.92 -7.72
CA ALA A 89 3.28 -4.98 -6.39
C ALA A 89 2.84 -3.59 -5.91
N ASN A 90 2.13 -3.52 -4.79
CA ASN A 90 1.95 -2.28 -4.06
C ASN A 90 2.11 -2.49 -2.55
N PHE A 91 2.42 -1.40 -1.85
CA PHE A 91 2.63 -1.37 -0.41
C PHE A 91 2.02 -0.10 0.17
N PHE A 92 0.77 -0.19 0.61
CA PHE A 92 0.03 0.94 1.20
C PHE A 92 -1.21 0.57 2.02
N GLN A 93 -1.65 -0.68 1.98
CA GLN A 93 -3.00 -1.11 2.41
C GLN A 93 -2.95 -2.25 3.41
N HIS A 94 -4.01 -2.37 4.21
CA HIS A 94 -4.29 -3.54 5.05
C HIS A 94 -5.20 -4.54 4.31
N ILE A 95 -5.26 -5.78 4.83
CA ILE A 95 -5.99 -6.90 4.19
C ILE A 95 -7.48 -6.58 3.96
N PRO A 96 -8.24 -6.02 4.93
CA PRO A 96 -9.65 -5.72 4.69
C PRO A 96 -9.88 -4.78 3.49
N TYR A 97 -9.03 -3.76 3.32
CA TYR A 97 -9.16 -2.80 2.21
C TYR A 97 -8.85 -3.49 0.88
N MET A 98 -7.81 -4.32 0.83
CA MET A 98 -7.45 -5.10 -0.34
C MET A 98 -8.59 -6.02 -0.79
N GLU A 99 -9.18 -6.77 0.14
CA GLU A 99 -10.28 -7.69 -0.14
C GLU A 99 -11.53 -6.95 -0.65
N GLU A 100 -11.92 -5.86 0.01
CA GLU A 100 -13.08 -5.07 -0.41
C GLU A 100 -12.84 -4.36 -1.75
N PHE A 101 -11.66 -3.78 -1.94
CA PHE A 101 -11.31 -3.14 -3.22
C PHE A 101 -11.27 -4.16 -4.35
N GLY A 102 -10.66 -5.32 -4.13
CA GLY A 102 -10.58 -6.41 -5.09
C GLY A 102 -11.96 -6.90 -5.51
N LYS A 103 -12.83 -7.17 -4.52
CA LYS A 103 -14.23 -7.55 -4.74
C LYS A 103 -15.00 -6.49 -5.51
N SER A 104 -14.91 -5.22 -5.12
CA SER A 104 -15.65 -4.11 -5.72
C SER A 104 -15.17 -3.74 -7.12
N ASN A 105 -13.92 -4.05 -7.49
CA ASN A 105 -13.33 -3.73 -8.79
C ASN A 105 -13.05 -4.96 -9.66
N ASN A 106 -13.47 -6.15 -9.21
CA ASN A 106 -13.26 -7.42 -9.89
C ASN A 106 -11.76 -7.68 -10.19
N LEU A 107 -10.91 -7.41 -9.21
CA LEU A 107 -9.47 -7.64 -9.23
C LEU A 107 -9.12 -8.79 -8.27
N ASP A 108 -8.27 -9.70 -8.74
CA ASP A 108 -7.72 -10.79 -7.91
C ASP A 108 -6.45 -10.29 -7.23
N LEU A 109 -6.62 -9.64 -6.08
CA LEU A 109 -5.54 -9.12 -5.27
C LEU A 109 -5.23 -10.11 -4.14
N VAL A 110 -3.94 -10.37 -3.93
CA VAL A 110 -3.46 -11.27 -2.88
C VAL A 110 -2.40 -10.59 -2.03
N SER A 111 -2.42 -10.85 -0.73
CA SER A 111 -1.34 -10.44 0.16
C SER A 111 -0.19 -11.44 0.06
N VAL A 112 1.02 -10.93 -0.11
CA VAL A 112 2.26 -11.73 -0.12
C VAL A 112 2.96 -11.76 1.25
N GLY A 113 2.47 -10.97 2.22
CA GLY A 113 3.03 -10.91 3.56
C GLY A 113 2.61 -9.66 4.32
N SER A 114 2.65 -9.75 5.66
CA SER A 114 2.47 -8.61 6.56
C SER A 114 3.83 -7.95 6.85
N VAL A 115 3.86 -6.62 6.91
CA VAL A 115 5.11 -5.84 7.11
C VAL A 115 5.08 -5.07 8.43
N HIS A 116 4.08 -4.21 8.63
CA HIS A 116 3.95 -3.35 9.81
C HIS A 116 2.49 -3.09 10.17
N VAL A 117 2.27 -2.44 11.32
CA VAL A 117 0.95 -2.05 11.83
C VAL A 117 0.93 -0.54 12.06
N GLU A 118 -0.17 0.10 11.65
CA GLU A 118 -0.41 1.54 11.76
C GLU A 118 -1.72 1.80 12.52
N PRO A 119 -1.67 2.03 13.84
CA PRO A 119 -2.86 2.35 14.62
C PRO A 119 -3.55 3.62 14.10
N MET A 120 -4.84 3.53 13.83
CA MET A 120 -5.66 4.68 13.46
C MET A 120 -5.91 5.54 14.69
N ALA A 121 -6.10 6.85 14.50
CA ALA A 121 -6.33 7.74 15.62
C ALA A 121 -7.33 8.85 15.30
N VAL A 122 -7.95 9.37 16.36
CA VAL A 122 -8.73 10.60 16.32
C VAL A 122 -7.82 11.76 16.65
N TYR A 123 -7.76 12.73 15.75
CA TYR A 123 -6.98 13.95 15.88
C TYR A 123 -7.88 15.15 16.11
N SER A 124 -7.39 16.15 16.84
CA SER A 124 -8.05 17.45 17.02
C SER A 124 -7.05 18.57 17.28
N LYS A 125 -7.31 19.72 16.67
CA LYS A 125 -6.63 20.99 16.97
C LYS A 125 -7.41 21.86 17.98
N LYS A 126 -8.65 21.48 18.31
CA LYS A 126 -9.60 22.29 19.10
C LYS A 126 -9.88 21.74 20.50
N ILE A 127 -9.76 20.43 20.69
CA ILE A 127 -9.97 19.74 21.98
C ILE A 127 -8.80 18.82 22.29
N LYS A 128 -8.64 18.44 23.57
CA LYS A 128 -7.53 17.57 24.02
C LYS A 128 -7.99 16.22 24.53
N ASN A 129 -9.28 16.03 24.77
CA ASN A 129 -9.84 14.75 25.17
C ASN A 129 -11.08 14.43 24.33
N ILE A 130 -11.26 13.16 23.95
CA ILE A 130 -12.47 12.72 23.21
C ILE A 130 -13.77 13.03 23.97
N ASN A 131 -13.73 13.08 25.31
CA ASN A 131 -14.88 13.41 26.13
C ASN A 131 -15.28 14.89 26.06
N ASP A 132 -14.41 15.78 25.58
CA ASP A 132 -14.67 17.21 25.43
C ASP A 132 -15.57 17.54 24.24
N LEU A 133 -15.88 16.55 23.40
CA LEU A 133 -16.86 16.69 22.31
C LEU A 133 -18.17 17.28 22.85
N LYS A 134 -18.67 18.31 22.18
CA LYS A 134 -19.92 19.00 22.49
C LYS A 134 -21.04 18.50 21.60
N ASN A 135 -22.26 18.80 22.01
CA ASN A 135 -23.44 18.44 21.24
C ASN A 135 -23.41 19.12 19.86
N GLY A 136 -23.53 18.33 18.80
CA GLY A 136 -23.56 18.84 17.42
C GLY A 136 -22.18 19.09 16.78
N ASP A 137 -21.10 18.73 17.46
CA ASP A 137 -19.74 18.79 16.90
C ASP A 137 -19.60 17.92 15.66
N THR A 138 -18.71 18.32 14.75
CA THR A 138 -18.44 17.60 13.50
C THR A 138 -17.16 16.76 13.63
N ILE A 139 -17.26 15.49 13.20
CA ILE A 139 -16.12 14.58 13.04
C ILE A 139 -16.00 14.17 11.57
N LEU A 140 -14.82 14.33 11.00
CA LEU A 140 -14.50 13.76 9.67
C LEU A 140 -14.08 12.30 9.81
N ILE A 141 -14.51 11.44 8.88
CA ILE A 141 -14.13 10.02 8.81
C ILE A 141 -13.77 9.63 7.37
N PRO A 142 -13.01 8.54 7.17
CA PRO A 142 -12.79 7.96 5.85
C PRO A 142 -14.11 7.54 5.17
N ASN A 143 -14.18 7.65 3.84
CA ASN A 143 -15.36 7.31 3.05
C ASN A 143 -15.30 5.93 2.39
N ASP A 144 -14.15 5.25 2.38
CA ASP A 144 -14.09 3.87 1.94
C ASP A 144 -14.70 2.95 3.01
N PRO A 145 -15.34 1.83 2.63
CA PRO A 145 -16.13 1.01 3.55
C PRO A 145 -15.34 0.55 4.77
N THR A 146 -14.10 0.11 4.56
CA THR A 146 -13.29 -0.53 5.60
C THR A 146 -12.70 0.46 6.59
N ASN A 147 -12.15 1.59 6.13
CA ASN A 147 -11.63 2.61 7.04
C ASN A 147 -12.74 3.44 7.69
N GLY A 148 -13.86 3.66 6.98
CA GLY A 148 -15.04 4.30 7.55
C GLY A 148 -15.64 3.46 8.69
N GLY A 149 -15.77 2.14 8.47
CA GLY A 149 -16.20 1.22 9.52
C GLY A 149 -15.22 1.15 10.68
N ARG A 150 -13.91 1.04 10.40
CA ARG A 150 -12.84 1.09 11.42
C ARG A 150 -12.93 2.36 12.29
N ALA A 151 -13.15 3.52 11.67
CA ALA A 151 -13.31 4.79 12.38
C ALA A 151 -14.54 4.79 13.30
N LEU A 152 -15.68 4.27 12.83
CA LEU A 152 -16.89 4.19 13.65
C LEU A 152 -16.75 3.20 14.80
N ILE A 153 -16.09 2.06 14.58
CA ILE A 153 -15.79 1.07 15.63
C ILE A 153 -14.88 1.67 16.71
N LEU A 154 -13.87 2.47 16.32
CA LEU A 154 -13.03 3.19 17.27
C LEU A 154 -13.86 4.14 18.15
N LEU A 155 -14.80 4.88 17.56
CA LEU A 155 -15.67 5.80 18.29
C LEU A 155 -16.71 5.08 19.16
N ASP A 156 -17.19 3.90 18.75
CA ASP A 156 -18.03 3.01 19.55
C ASP A 156 -17.29 2.50 20.80
N LYS A 157 -16.08 1.97 20.62
CA LYS A 157 -15.21 1.51 21.72
C LYS A 157 -14.93 2.61 22.75
N ALA A 158 -14.85 3.87 22.30
CA ALA A 158 -14.66 5.04 23.16
C ALA A 158 -15.95 5.60 23.77
N GLY A 159 -17.13 5.03 23.45
CA GLY A 159 -18.42 5.46 23.96
C GLY A 159 -18.93 6.79 23.40
N VAL A 160 -18.37 7.27 22.28
CA VAL A 160 -18.82 8.51 21.61
C VAL A 160 -20.17 8.29 20.92
N ILE A 161 -20.31 7.12 20.30
CA ILE A 161 -21.51 6.60 19.66
C ILE A 161 -21.70 5.15 20.10
N LYS A 162 -22.82 4.54 19.69
CA LYS A 162 -23.01 3.08 19.76
C LYS A 162 -23.44 2.55 18.41
N LEU A 163 -22.78 1.53 17.91
CA LEU A 163 -23.13 0.82 16.69
C LEU A 163 -24.14 -0.30 16.97
N LYS A 164 -24.93 -0.65 15.96
CA LYS A 164 -25.80 -1.84 15.99
C LYS A 164 -24.99 -3.13 16.10
N ASP A 165 -23.86 -3.18 15.40
CA ASP A 165 -22.88 -4.26 15.46
C ASP A 165 -21.46 -3.67 15.29
N ASN A 166 -20.70 -3.63 16.38
CA ASN A 166 -19.34 -3.10 16.37
C ASN A 166 -18.28 -4.10 15.86
N LYS A 167 -18.70 -5.26 15.34
CA LYS A 167 -17.85 -6.23 14.63
C LYS A 167 -17.97 -6.13 13.12
N LYS A 168 -18.96 -5.39 12.61
CA LYS A 168 -19.19 -5.18 11.19
C LYS A 168 -18.16 -4.19 10.64
N LEU A 169 -17.13 -4.70 9.96
CA LEU A 169 -15.98 -3.92 9.46
C LEU A 169 -16.34 -2.88 8.39
N ASP A 170 -17.46 -3.04 7.69
CA ASP A 170 -18.01 -2.10 6.72
C ASP A 170 -19.18 -1.28 7.31
N SER A 171 -19.18 -1.06 8.63
CA SER A 171 -20.18 -0.22 9.31
C SER A 171 -20.24 1.17 8.70
N THR A 172 -21.46 1.69 8.56
CA THR A 172 -21.71 3.03 8.02
C THR A 172 -22.38 3.92 9.07
N ILE A 173 -22.51 5.22 8.79
CA ILE A 173 -23.24 6.16 9.66
C ILE A 173 -24.69 5.69 9.91
N ALA A 174 -25.31 4.97 8.97
CA ALA A 174 -26.66 4.41 9.13
C ALA A 174 -26.72 3.23 10.14
N ASP A 175 -25.57 2.68 10.51
CA ASP A 175 -25.44 1.60 11.49
C ASP A 175 -25.28 2.11 12.93
N ILE A 176 -25.31 3.43 13.15
CA ILE A 176 -25.30 4.03 14.49
C ILE A 176 -26.67 3.83 15.16
N ALA A 177 -26.66 3.16 16.31
CA ALA A 177 -27.83 2.93 17.15
C ALA A 177 -28.07 4.07 18.15
N GLU A 178 -27.00 4.61 18.76
CA GLU A 178 -27.08 5.69 19.74
C GLU A 178 -26.02 6.78 19.44
N ASN A 179 -26.43 8.05 19.47
CA ASN A 179 -25.55 9.22 19.28
C ASN A 179 -25.93 10.32 20.29
N PRO A 180 -25.55 10.17 21.57
CA PRO A 180 -26.06 11.02 22.66
C PRO A 180 -25.65 12.50 22.54
N LYS A 181 -24.54 12.78 21.84
CA LYS A 181 -24.05 14.14 21.58
C LYS A 181 -24.46 14.66 20.20
N ASN A 182 -25.35 13.99 19.47
CA ASN A 182 -25.77 14.40 18.12
C ASN A 182 -24.57 14.76 17.21
N ILE A 183 -23.48 14.00 17.31
CA ILE A 183 -22.26 14.21 16.53
C ILE A 183 -22.60 14.13 15.04
N LYS A 184 -22.09 15.08 14.27
CA LYS A 184 -22.23 15.12 12.81
C LYS A 184 -21.03 14.45 12.17
N PHE A 185 -21.28 13.44 11.35
CA PHE A 185 -20.23 12.77 10.59
C PHE A 185 -20.19 13.29 9.17
N THR A 186 -19.00 13.56 8.66
CA THR A 186 -18.78 13.84 7.23
C THR A 186 -17.71 12.89 6.72
N ALA A 187 -18.08 12.05 5.75
CA ALA A 187 -17.17 11.08 5.15
C ALA A 187 -16.46 11.71 3.96
N LEU A 188 -15.13 11.64 3.93
CA LEU A 188 -14.28 12.16 2.85
C LEU A 188 -13.22 11.12 2.48
N ALA A 189 -12.55 11.33 1.34
CA ALA A 189 -11.41 10.49 0.97
C ALA A 189 -10.31 10.58 2.07
N PRO A 190 -9.61 9.49 2.40
CA PRO A 190 -8.59 9.50 3.47
C PRO A 190 -7.56 10.63 3.38
N GLU A 191 -7.05 10.92 2.18
CA GLU A 191 -6.08 11.98 1.90
C GLU A 191 -6.62 13.41 2.15
N GLN A 192 -7.94 13.54 2.29
CA GLN A 192 -8.63 14.81 2.48
C GLN A 192 -8.85 15.19 3.93
N LEU A 193 -8.62 14.28 4.88
CA LEU A 193 -8.99 14.44 6.29
C LEU A 193 -8.01 15.33 7.06
N ALA A 194 -6.71 15.03 6.99
CA ALA A 194 -5.69 15.78 7.71
C ALA A 194 -5.62 17.26 7.29
N PRO A 195 -5.67 17.62 5.97
CA PRO A 195 -5.67 19.01 5.55
C PRO A 195 -6.88 19.84 6.05
N ARG A 196 -7.99 19.17 6.38
CA ARG A 196 -9.23 19.80 6.85
C ARG A 196 -9.42 19.76 8.36
N LEU A 197 -8.42 19.29 9.12
CA LEU A 197 -8.54 19.12 10.56
C LEU A 197 -8.91 20.42 11.30
N GLU A 198 -8.41 21.57 10.83
CA GLU A 198 -8.70 22.90 11.40
C GLU A 198 -10.17 23.34 11.19
N GLU A 199 -10.88 22.76 10.22
CA GLU A 199 -12.26 23.14 9.87
C GLU A 199 -13.28 22.50 10.82
N VAL A 200 -12.95 21.36 11.43
CA VAL A 200 -13.87 20.53 12.23
C VAL A 200 -13.43 20.42 13.69
N THR A 201 -14.20 19.75 14.54
CA THR A 201 -13.79 19.52 15.93
C THR A 201 -12.75 18.41 16.01
N ALA A 202 -12.95 17.32 15.27
CA ALA A 202 -12.00 16.21 15.21
C ALA A 202 -12.07 15.50 13.85
N ALA A 203 -11.07 14.69 13.55
CA ALA A 203 -11.09 13.78 12.41
C ALA A 203 -10.47 12.44 12.80
N VAL A 204 -11.01 11.35 12.29
CA VAL A 204 -10.40 10.02 12.41
C VAL A 204 -9.52 9.80 11.19
N ILE A 205 -8.20 9.68 11.37
CA ILE A 205 -7.21 9.73 10.29
C ILE A 205 -6.31 8.49 10.34
N ASN A 206 -6.08 7.87 9.18
CA ASN A 206 -5.07 6.83 8.99
C ASN A 206 -3.66 7.34 9.33
N ALA A 207 -2.80 6.49 9.88
CA ALA A 207 -1.49 6.92 10.36
C ALA A 207 -0.60 7.48 9.24
N ASN A 208 -0.53 6.80 8.08
CA ASN A 208 0.22 7.28 6.91
C ASN A 208 -0.12 8.75 6.54
N PHE A 209 -1.42 9.11 6.48
CA PHE A 209 -1.84 10.48 6.14
C PHE A 209 -1.62 11.47 7.28
N ALA A 210 -1.70 11.03 8.54
CA ALA A 210 -1.34 11.86 9.68
C ALA A 210 0.17 12.17 9.71
N LEU A 211 1.01 11.17 9.38
CA LEU A 211 2.46 11.30 9.28
C LEU A 211 2.85 12.23 8.11
N ASP A 212 2.26 12.02 6.93
CA ASP A 212 2.49 12.87 5.75
C ASP A 212 2.10 14.34 6.02
N ALA A 213 0.98 14.55 6.71
CA ALA A 213 0.54 15.88 7.16
C ALA A 213 1.32 16.44 8.37
N LYS A 214 2.31 15.69 8.89
CA LYS A 214 3.14 16.06 10.04
C LYS A 214 2.33 16.40 11.30
N LEU A 215 1.23 15.69 11.51
CA LEU A 215 0.47 15.80 12.76
C LEU A 215 1.29 15.27 13.93
N SER A 216 1.27 15.99 15.05
CA SER A 216 1.95 15.57 16.27
C SER A 216 1.14 14.45 16.92
N PHE A 217 1.66 13.23 16.91
CA PHE A 217 1.03 12.11 17.62
C PHE A 217 0.82 12.41 19.12
N LYS A 218 1.71 13.21 19.72
CA LYS A 218 1.61 13.57 21.13
C LYS A 218 0.57 14.67 21.38
N ASP A 219 0.54 15.69 20.53
CA ASP A 219 -0.19 16.93 20.83
C ASP A 219 -1.55 17.01 20.14
N ASP A 220 -1.72 16.31 19.02
CA ASP A 220 -2.92 16.38 18.18
C ASP A 220 -3.84 15.18 18.37
N THR A 221 -3.35 14.05 18.88
CA THR A 221 -4.15 12.84 19.08
C THR A 221 -4.95 12.90 20.37
N ILE A 222 -6.24 12.58 20.29
CA ILE A 222 -7.18 12.57 21.43
C ILE A 222 -7.77 11.18 21.72
N LEU A 223 -7.59 10.23 20.81
CA LEU A 223 -7.94 8.82 20.96
C LEU A 223 -7.11 8.01 19.96
N VAL A 224 -6.55 6.88 20.37
CA VAL A 224 -5.77 5.97 19.52
C VAL A 224 -6.46 4.61 19.52
N GLU A 225 -6.48 3.96 18.36
CA GLU A 225 -6.86 2.56 18.24
C GLU A 225 -5.91 1.66 19.05
N ASP A 226 -6.42 0.51 19.46
CA ASP A 226 -5.61 -0.49 20.15
C ASP A 226 -4.58 -1.15 19.21
N LYS A 227 -3.70 -1.97 19.80
CA LYS A 227 -2.64 -2.68 19.08
C LYS A 227 -3.16 -3.75 18.10
N ASP A 228 -4.46 -4.05 18.12
CA ASP A 228 -5.08 -5.09 17.29
C ASP A 228 -5.65 -4.48 15.99
N SER A 229 -5.10 -3.33 15.56
CA SER A 229 -5.31 -2.72 14.25
C SER A 229 -5.15 -3.75 13.12
N PRO A 230 -6.02 -3.70 12.09
CA PRO A 230 -5.94 -4.59 10.93
C PRO A 230 -4.70 -4.39 10.07
#